data_AF-A0A815ILC0-F1
#
_entry.id   AF-A0A815ILC0-F1
#
_cell.length_a   1.000
_cell.length_b   1.000
_cell.length_c   1.000
_cell.angle_alpha   90.00
_cell.angle_beta   90.00
_cell.angle_gamma   90.00
#
_symmetry.space_group_name_H-M   'P 1'
#
loop_
_entity.id
_entity.type
_entity.pdbx_description
1 polymer ?
#
loop_
_entity_poly.entity_id
_entity_poly.type
_entity_poly.pdbx_seq_one_letter_code
_entity_poly.pdbx_strand_id
1 'polypeptide(L)'
;MFCLDQFKHITEKINELQLDTTRIISQREVLMSSDQLKSETIRHDQHAPISGISIHPNAKWKQSGQRVAGGNSSDGDKFHLHHPHGFCVDDNQVLYIADSTNNRILKWRCGAMMGEIIAGGKGKGDGSAQLNRPSDVIVDRTRSNLLICDYQNRRVVRWRLGDSTYGETIISNIDCHGLAMDKEGYLYVTDYKKNEVCKYEIGKPDGILVAGGNGKGSRLDQLDGPLYVFVGRENSVYVSDEQNDRVVKWKTGSKKGVVVAGGRNRGSGLEQLSEPGKIFVSPWNAVYVADWGNDRIMSWPQEATHGHVVVGKSRRPKVDGTLSGLREVLKVEGIKTSTRAQITAKTLAIFGRFDIPIAIGQNTGTRDIFEYEWAQNYTLDQFQKDGGIIYENGEDALLNEMQKANLDNIYNVIEISPSTSLGHVLQHLNPELLKYIRLFIMAGSVYYGYDNSSQPSKEYNIYTDISSAQRIFNSSWAYFGLAPLDTTIFMQFYGSLWEKFYSYRNQNKYVQLIIDSYTIWYNNGGKHYGALKPFSPENGTSIMYDVLAVFLAASYPSVSTMINQQLPLIVTSDGFTKINSTFGKPVNVSVAFQTKDPYISTQFIGITVLESIIMSP
;
A
#
# COMPACT_ATOMS: atom_id res chain seq x y z
N MET A 1 13.17 0.03 12.96
CA MET A 1 13.61 -0.39 11.62
C MET A 1 12.48 -1.14 10.96
N PHE A 2 11.68 -0.45 10.15
CA PHE A 2 10.68 -1.07 9.31
C PHE A 2 10.66 -0.27 8.01
N CYS A 3 10.55 -0.95 6.88
CA CYS A 3 10.29 -0.29 5.62
C CYS A 3 8.97 0.48 5.80
N LEU A 4 8.99 1.81 5.65
CA LEU A 4 7.81 2.70 5.80
C LEU A 4 6.59 2.15 5.04
N ASP A 5 6.87 1.42 3.97
CA ASP A 5 5.97 0.71 3.08
C ASP A 5 5.23 -0.52 3.64
N GLN A 6 5.72 -1.14 4.71
CA GLN A 6 5.08 -2.29 5.38
C GLN A 6 4.11 -1.83 6.49
N PHE A 7 4.42 -0.74 7.18
CA PHE A 7 3.54 -0.17 8.20
C PHE A 7 2.28 0.46 7.60
N LYS A 8 2.40 1.15 6.45
CA LYS A 8 1.27 1.76 5.74
C LYS A 8 0.23 0.72 5.32
N HIS A 9 0.69 -0.47 4.93
CA HIS A 9 -0.15 -1.58 4.50
C HIS A 9 -1.05 -2.12 5.61
N ILE A 10 -0.66 -1.96 6.88
CA ILE A 10 -1.38 -2.57 8.00
C ILE A 10 -2.28 -1.57 8.71
N THR A 11 -1.92 -0.28 8.76
CA THR A 11 -2.84 0.80 9.14
C THR A 11 -4.07 0.86 8.20
N GLU A 12 -3.91 0.50 6.92
CA GLU A 12 -5.00 0.44 5.94
C GLU A 12 -5.92 -0.78 6.13
N LYS A 13 -5.35 -1.95 6.46
CA LYS A 13 -6.07 -3.22 6.76
C LYS A 13 -6.94 -3.16 8.02
N ILE A 14 -6.75 -2.10 8.80
CA ILE A 14 -7.31 -1.90 10.12
C ILE A 14 -8.64 -1.16 10.08
N ASN A 15 -8.76 -0.21 9.15
CA ASN A 15 -10.02 0.48 8.93
C ASN A 15 -11.03 -0.50 8.31
N GLU A 16 -10.55 -1.60 7.71
CA GLU A 16 -11.34 -2.74 7.23
C GLU A 16 -11.74 -3.71 8.35
N LEU A 17 -10.97 -3.80 9.45
CA LEU A 17 -11.33 -4.55 10.66
C LEU A 17 -12.11 -3.64 11.63
N GLN A 18 -13.32 -3.23 11.24
CA GLN A 18 -14.33 -2.84 12.22
C GLN A 18 -14.63 -4.07 13.09
N LEU A 19 -13.91 -4.21 14.20
CA LEU A 19 -14.48 -4.91 15.35
C LEU A 19 -15.77 -4.17 15.68
N ASP A 20 -16.88 -4.90 15.60
CA ASP A 20 -18.24 -4.48 15.88
C ASP A 20 -18.33 -3.83 17.28
N THR A 21 -17.98 -2.54 17.36
CA THR A 21 -18.01 -1.73 18.59
C THR A 21 -19.44 -1.46 19.06
N THR A 22 -20.45 -1.91 18.31
CA THR A 22 -21.86 -1.80 18.69
C THR A 22 -22.28 -2.77 19.78
N ARG A 23 -21.43 -3.76 20.15
CA ARG A 23 -21.78 -4.80 21.13
C ARG A 23 -21.15 -4.66 22.53
N ILE A 24 -20.34 -3.62 22.78
CA ILE A 24 -19.69 -3.37 24.10
C ILE A 24 -20.14 -2.01 24.70
N ILE A 25 -21.28 -1.48 24.26
CA ILE A 25 -21.93 -0.31 24.88
C ILE A 25 -23.35 -0.70 25.28
N SER A 26 -23.50 -1.56 26.30
CA SER A 26 -24.74 -1.64 27.10
C SER A 26 -24.57 -2.52 28.34
N GLN A 27 -23.66 -2.16 29.24
CA GLN A 27 -23.76 -2.61 30.64
C GLN A 27 -23.35 -1.48 31.57
N ARG A 28 -24.25 -0.49 31.72
CA ARG A 28 -24.65 0.08 33.01
C ARG A 28 -25.83 1.04 32.81
N GLU A 29 -26.92 0.69 33.50
CA GLU A 29 -28.03 1.54 33.95
C GLU A 29 -29.09 1.99 32.91
N VAL A 30 -30.23 1.27 32.86
CA VAL A 30 -31.56 1.70 33.38
C VAL A 30 -32.68 0.82 32.76
N LEU A 31 -33.64 0.42 33.61
CA LEU A 31 -34.84 -0.36 33.31
C LEU A 31 -35.77 0.26 32.25
N MET A 32 -36.35 -0.56 31.36
CA MET A 32 -37.82 -0.73 31.18
C MET A 32 -38.18 -1.50 29.89
N SER A 33 -39.03 -2.52 30.07
CA SER A 33 -39.95 -3.21 29.14
C SER A 33 -39.54 -3.50 27.69
N SER A 34 -39.50 -4.80 27.38
CA SER A 34 -39.66 -5.40 26.06
C SER A 34 -40.95 -4.96 25.38
N ASP A 35 -40.86 -4.41 24.16
CA ASP A 35 -41.64 -4.85 23.00
C ASP A 35 -41.37 -3.93 21.79
N GLN A 36 -41.42 -4.54 20.60
CA GLN A 36 -41.40 -3.94 19.27
C GLN A 36 -40.03 -3.62 18.65
N LEU A 37 -39.66 -4.47 17.68
CA LEU A 37 -39.10 -4.01 16.39
C LEU A 37 -39.44 -5.06 15.33
N LYS A 38 -40.50 -4.77 14.56
CA LYS A 38 -40.88 -5.45 13.31
C LYS A 38 -40.17 -4.77 12.14
N SER A 39 -39.63 -5.59 11.25
CA SER A 39 -39.47 -5.44 9.80
C SER A 39 -39.04 -4.07 9.24
N GLU A 40 -37.81 -3.99 8.73
CA GLU A 40 -37.52 -3.24 7.49
C GLU A 40 -36.66 -4.08 6.56
N THR A 41 -37.19 -4.31 5.37
CA THR A 41 -36.59 -5.05 4.26
C THR A 41 -35.68 -4.10 3.48
N ILE A 42 -34.36 -4.31 3.52
CA ILE A 42 -33.40 -3.59 2.67
C ILE A 42 -33.43 -4.21 1.27
N ARG A 43 -33.78 -3.39 0.26
CA ARG A 43 -33.65 -3.74 -1.16
C ARG A 43 -32.17 -3.68 -1.54
N HIS A 44 -31.63 -4.76 -2.09
CA HIS A 44 -30.28 -4.82 -2.63
C HIS A 44 -30.23 -4.21 -4.05
N ASP A 45 -29.39 -3.19 -4.22
CA ASP A 45 -28.97 -2.65 -5.52
C ASP A 45 -28.25 -3.71 -6.35
N GLN A 46 -28.63 -3.85 -7.63
CA GLN A 46 -27.97 -4.74 -8.58
C GLN A 46 -27.33 -3.92 -9.71
N HIS A 47 -26.07 -4.27 -10.05
CA HIS A 47 -25.30 -3.83 -11.23
C HIS A 47 -24.30 -2.65 -11.10
N ALA A 48 -23.69 -2.46 -9.94
CA ALA A 48 -22.37 -1.81 -9.86
C ALA A 48 -21.25 -2.86 -9.99
N PRO A 49 -20.05 -2.52 -10.53
CA PRO A 49 -18.90 -3.44 -10.54
C PRO A 49 -18.59 -3.86 -9.11
N ILE A 50 -18.79 -5.15 -8.80
CA ILE A 50 -18.60 -5.78 -7.48
C ILE A 50 -18.94 -4.82 -6.34
N SER A 51 -20.22 -4.50 -6.17
CA SER A 51 -20.70 -3.75 -4.99
C SER A 51 -20.45 -4.59 -3.74
N GLY A 52 -19.30 -4.36 -3.11
CA GLY A 52 -18.91 -5.02 -1.87
C GLY A 52 -17.40 -5.09 -1.66
N ILE A 53 -16.57 -4.96 -2.69
CA ILE A 53 -15.10 -4.97 -2.52
C ILE A 53 -14.58 -3.54 -2.55
N SER A 54 -14.22 -3.07 -1.36
CA SER A 54 -13.52 -1.81 -1.17
C SER A 54 -12.02 -1.97 -1.46
N ILE A 55 -11.61 -1.95 -2.73
CA ILE A 55 -10.18 -1.99 -3.07
C ILE A 55 -9.58 -0.59 -2.86
N HIS A 56 -9.02 -0.37 -1.67
CA HIS A 56 -8.30 0.86 -1.35
C HIS A 56 -7.17 1.11 -2.37
N PRO A 57 -6.96 2.34 -2.86
CA PRO A 57 -5.99 2.64 -3.90
C PRO A 57 -4.57 2.09 -3.67
N ASN A 58 -4.16 1.91 -2.41
CA ASN A 58 -2.81 1.45 -2.03
C ASN A 58 -2.74 -0.02 -1.60
N ALA A 59 -3.80 -0.80 -1.86
CA ALA A 59 -3.86 -2.20 -1.45
C ALA A 59 -2.68 -2.99 -2.04
N LYS A 60 -1.78 -3.50 -1.18
CA LYS A 60 -0.76 -4.48 -1.58
C LYS A 60 -1.35 -5.89 -1.48
N TRP A 61 -1.22 -6.67 -2.54
CA TRP A 61 -1.80 -8.01 -2.59
C TRP A 61 -0.73 -9.05 -2.29
N LYS A 62 -1.15 -10.23 -1.81
CA LYS A 62 -0.25 -11.38 -1.67
C LYS A 62 0.41 -11.65 -3.02
N GLN A 63 1.75 -11.67 -3.04
CA GLN A 63 2.51 -11.93 -4.26
C GLN A 63 2.40 -13.39 -4.71
N SER A 64 1.98 -14.28 -3.81
CA SER A 64 1.54 -15.64 -4.13
C SER A 64 0.06 -15.64 -4.54
N GLY A 65 -0.22 -15.75 -5.84
CA GLY A 65 -1.57 -15.93 -6.34
C GLY A 65 -2.09 -17.36 -6.13
N GLN A 66 -3.39 -17.51 -5.87
CA GLN A 66 -4.06 -18.81 -5.98
C GLN A 66 -4.52 -18.98 -7.43
N ARG A 67 -4.28 -20.16 -8.01
CA ARG A 67 -4.87 -20.51 -9.30
C ARG A 67 -6.37 -20.72 -9.13
N VAL A 68 -7.18 -19.91 -9.82
CA VAL A 68 -8.65 -20.00 -9.81
C VAL A 68 -9.25 -20.63 -11.08
N ALA A 69 -8.47 -20.77 -12.15
CA ALA A 69 -8.85 -21.42 -13.41
C ALA A 69 -7.60 -21.94 -14.18
N GLY A 70 -7.80 -22.90 -15.11
CA GLY A 70 -6.77 -23.33 -16.07
C GLY A 70 -5.67 -24.28 -15.54
N GLY A 71 -5.95 -25.12 -14.54
CA GLY A 71 -4.99 -26.07 -13.95
C GLY A 71 -4.93 -27.46 -14.62
N ASN A 72 -3.86 -28.22 -14.32
CA ASN A 72 -3.66 -29.60 -14.79
C ASN A 72 -4.72 -30.55 -14.21
N SER A 73 -5.78 -30.82 -14.97
CA SER A 73 -6.63 -32.00 -14.75
C SER A 73 -6.08 -33.19 -15.54
N SER A 74 -6.39 -34.41 -15.06
CA SER A 74 -6.11 -35.68 -15.74
C SER A 74 -6.81 -35.85 -17.09
N ASP A 75 -7.69 -34.91 -17.46
CA ASP A 75 -8.62 -35.03 -18.58
C ASP A 75 -8.14 -34.40 -19.89
N GLY A 76 -6.84 -34.04 -20.01
CA GLY A 76 -6.15 -33.70 -21.27
C GLY A 76 -6.78 -32.58 -22.12
N ASP A 77 -6.07 -31.46 -22.32
CA ASP A 77 -6.35 -30.34 -23.25
C ASP A 77 -7.68 -29.57 -23.11
N LYS A 78 -8.78 -30.21 -22.68
CA LYS A 78 -10.13 -29.65 -22.72
C LYS A 78 -10.32 -28.44 -21.83
N PHE A 79 -9.53 -28.28 -20.76
CA PHE A 79 -9.64 -27.16 -19.83
C PHE A 79 -8.33 -26.39 -19.64
N HIS A 80 -7.31 -26.68 -20.45
CA HIS A 80 -6.12 -25.84 -20.55
C HIS A 80 -6.48 -24.55 -21.29
N LEU A 81 -6.09 -23.42 -20.70
CA LEU A 81 -6.22 -22.11 -21.33
C LEU A 81 -5.08 -21.92 -22.33
N HIS A 82 -5.38 -21.35 -23.50
CA HIS A 82 -4.40 -21.10 -24.55
C HIS A 82 -4.50 -19.66 -25.05
N HIS A 83 -3.57 -18.82 -24.56
CA HIS A 83 -3.58 -17.37 -24.71
C HIS A 83 -4.94 -16.74 -24.36
N PRO A 84 -5.45 -16.92 -23.11
CA PRO A 84 -6.64 -16.21 -22.68
C PRO A 84 -6.37 -14.69 -22.69
N HIS A 85 -7.31 -13.91 -23.19
CA HIS A 85 -7.13 -12.47 -23.39
C HIS A 85 -7.93 -11.65 -22.36
N GLY A 86 -9.26 -11.74 -22.41
CA GLY A 86 -10.16 -11.04 -21.49
C GLY A 86 -10.91 -11.98 -20.55
N PHE A 87 -11.38 -11.43 -19.43
CA PHE A 87 -12.25 -12.14 -18.49
C PHE A 87 -13.20 -11.17 -17.78
N CYS A 88 -14.33 -11.64 -17.27
CA CYS A 88 -15.14 -10.91 -16.30
C CYS A 88 -15.53 -11.80 -15.13
N VAL A 89 -15.84 -11.17 -14.00
CA VAL A 89 -16.34 -11.84 -12.80
C VAL A 89 -17.70 -11.24 -12.48
N ASP A 90 -18.67 -12.09 -12.15
CA ASP A 90 -20.00 -11.63 -11.73
C ASP A 90 -20.15 -11.58 -10.20
N ASP A 91 -21.30 -11.08 -9.75
CA ASP A 91 -21.63 -10.93 -8.32
C ASP A 91 -21.70 -12.25 -7.55
N ASN A 92 -21.81 -13.39 -8.25
CA ASN A 92 -21.76 -14.73 -7.66
C ASN A 92 -20.34 -15.32 -7.65
N GLN A 93 -19.31 -14.48 -7.90
CA GLN A 93 -17.91 -14.87 -8.01
C GLN A 93 -17.66 -15.97 -9.07
N VAL A 94 -18.44 -15.95 -10.15
CA VAL A 94 -18.22 -16.81 -11.32
C VAL A 94 -17.36 -16.06 -12.32
N LEU A 95 -16.27 -16.70 -12.74
CA LEU A 95 -15.30 -16.18 -13.70
C LEU A 95 -15.68 -16.64 -15.12
N TYR A 96 -15.70 -15.71 -16.06
CA TYR A 96 -15.94 -15.95 -17.48
C TYR A 96 -14.68 -15.55 -18.24
N ILE A 97 -14.11 -16.45 -19.03
CA ILE A 97 -12.78 -16.29 -19.66
C ILE A 97 -12.90 -16.42 -21.17
N ALA A 98 -12.40 -15.43 -21.90
CA ALA A 98 -12.16 -15.53 -23.33
C ALA A 98 -10.86 -16.31 -23.58
N ASP A 99 -10.99 -17.61 -23.80
CA ASP A 99 -9.89 -18.53 -24.09
C ASP A 99 -9.57 -18.45 -25.58
N SER A 100 -8.83 -17.39 -25.94
CA SER A 100 -8.78 -16.83 -27.29
C SER A 100 -8.33 -17.86 -28.34
N THR A 101 -7.19 -18.52 -28.15
CA THR A 101 -6.67 -19.42 -29.20
C THR A 101 -7.47 -20.72 -29.29
N ASN A 102 -8.19 -21.08 -28.23
CA ASN A 102 -9.13 -22.20 -28.25
C ASN A 102 -10.53 -21.82 -28.78
N ASN A 103 -10.75 -20.56 -29.18
CA ASN A 103 -11.97 -20.08 -29.83
C ASN A 103 -13.24 -20.38 -29.02
N ARG A 104 -13.19 -20.11 -27.71
CA ARG A 104 -14.27 -20.44 -26.78
C ARG A 104 -14.31 -19.49 -25.58
N ILE A 105 -15.46 -19.47 -24.91
CA ILE A 105 -15.63 -18.86 -23.60
C ILE A 105 -15.82 -19.96 -22.56
N LEU A 106 -15.04 -19.88 -21.49
CA LEU A 106 -15.16 -20.74 -20.33
C LEU A 106 -15.83 -20.01 -19.18
N LYS A 107 -16.68 -20.72 -18.45
CA LYS A 107 -17.23 -20.33 -17.16
C LYS A 107 -16.59 -21.18 -16.07
N TRP A 108 -16.14 -20.53 -15.00
CA TRP A 108 -15.43 -21.18 -13.90
C TRP A 108 -15.96 -20.67 -12.57
N ARG A 109 -16.47 -21.55 -11.72
CA ARG A 109 -16.89 -21.17 -10.36
C ARG A 109 -15.68 -21.16 -9.44
N CYS A 110 -15.62 -20.21 -8.50
CA CYS A 110 -14.57 -20.21 -7.48
C CYS A 110 -14.51 -21.57 -6.77
N GLY A 111 -13.30 -22.14 -6.64
CA GLY A 111 -13.06 -23.47 -6.06
C GLY A 111 -13.36 -24.68 -6.96
N ALA A 112 -13.92 -24.48 -8.16
CA ALA A 112 -14.14 -25.59 -9.09
C ALA A 112 -12.81 -26.10 -9.68
N MET A 113 -12.70 -27.42 -9.85
CA MET A 113 -11.54 -28.05 -10.48
C MET A 113 -11.60 -28.00 -12.02
N MET A 114 -12.78 -27.77 -12.60
CA MET A 114 -13.01 -27.76 -14.05
C MET A 114 -13.93 -26.61 -14.47
N GLY A 115 -13.70 -26.09 -15.67
CA GLY A 115 -14.56 -25.09 -16.31
C GLY A 115 -15.67 -25.69 -17.17
N GLU A 116 -16.61 -24.85 -17.57
CA GLU A 116 -17.73 -25.17 -18.46
C GLU A 116 -17.58 -24.35 -19.75
N ILE A 117 -17.60 -24.98 -20.92
CA ILE A 117 -17.64 -24.24 -22.20
C ILE A 117 -19.08 -23.74 -22.37
N ILE A 118 -19.23 -22.42 -22.36
CA ILE A 118 -20.54 -21.75 -22.40
C ILE A 118 -20.80 -21.02 -23.72
N ALA A 119 -19.79 -20.89 -24.56
CA ALA A 119 -19.88 -20.33 -25.90
C ALA A 119 -18.67 -20.74 -26.75
N GLY A 120 -18.86 -20.88 -28.06
CA GLY A 120 -17.82 -21.34 -28.97
C GLY A 120 -17.39 -22.80 -28.73
N GLY A 121 -16.11 -23.10 -28.99
CA GLY A 121 -15.57 -24.46 -28.82
C GLY A 121 -16.00 -25.46 -29.91
N LYS A 122 -16.52 -24.96 -31.03
CA LYS A 122 -16.92 -25.73 -32.23
C LYS A 122 -15.98 -25.49 -33.41
N GLY A 123 -14.70 -25.26 -33.11
CA GLY A 123 -13.70 -24.81 -34.07
C GLY A 123 -13.76 -23.31 -34.33
N LYS A 124 -12.71 -22.80 -34.97
CA LYS A 124 -12.66 -21.40 -35.42
C LYS A 124 -13.62 -21.19 -36.59
N GLY A 125 -14.37 -20.09 -36.59
CA GLY A 125 -15.29 -19.74 -37.66
C GLY A 125 -16.28 -18.67 -37.25
N ASP A 126 -17.13 -18.26 -38.18
CA ASP A 126 -18.14 -17.20 -38.03
C ASP A 126 -19.58 -17.73 -37.94
N GLY A 127 -19.77 -19.05 -37.95
CA GLY A 127 -21.07 -19.69 -37.74
C GLY A 127 -21.69 -19.34 -36.38
N SER A 128 -22.99 -19.58 -36.23
CA SER A 128 -23.76 -19.20 -35.04
C SER A 128 -23.26 -19.84 -33.73
N ALA A 129 -22.59 -20.99 -33.78
CA ALA A 129 -21.99 -21.65 -32.61
C ALA A 129 -20.46 -21.48 -32.53
N GLN A 130 -19.86 -20.69 -33.43
CA GLN A 130 -18.40 -20.57 -33.58
C GLN A 130 -17.90 -19.18 -33.16
N LEU A 131 -16.64 -19.15 -32.73
CA LEU A 131 -15.87 -17.95 -32.43
C LEU A 131 -14.56 -18.00 -33.19
N ASN A 132 -13.88 -16.87 -33.28
CA ASN A 132 -12.53 -16.76 -33.80
C ASN A 132 -11.73 -15.76 -32.98
N ARG A 133 -10.84 -16.30 -32.13
CA ARG A 133 -9.98 -15.55 -31.20
C ARG A 133 -10.74 -14.52 -30.37
N PRO A 134 -11.74 -14.93 -29.58
CA PRO A 134 -12.47 -13.98 -28.74
C PRO A 134 -11.51 -13.24 -27.81
N SER A 135 -11.68 -11.93 -27.67
CA SER A 135 -10.74 -11.05 -26.97
C SER A 135 -11.26 -10.59 -25.60
N ASP A 136 -12.59 -10.51 -25.41
CA ASP A 136 -13.21 -10.15 -24.13
C ASP A 136 -14.64 -10.69 -24.02
N VAL A 137 -15.14 -10.78 -22.80
CA VAL A 137 -16.50 -11.22 -22.47
C VAL A 137 -17.06 -10.44 -21.28
N ILE A 138 -18.31 -10.02 -21.36
CA ILE A 138 -19.07 -9.47 -20.23
C ILE A 138 -20.43 -10.18 -20.09
N VAL A 139 -20.98 -10.18 -18.88
CA VAL A 139 -22.28 -10.79 -18.58
C VAL A 139 -23.31 -9.70 -18.29
N ASP A 140 -24.42 -9.71 -19.03
CA ASP A 140 -25.63 -8.96 -18.70
C ASP A 140 -26.63 -9.90 -18.02
N ARG A 141 -26.58 -9.97 -16.69
CA ARG A 141 -27.48 -10.84 -15.92
C ARG A 141 -28.94 -10.36 -15.96
N THR A 142 -29.21 -9.05 -16.07
CA THR A 142 -30.59 -8.53 -16.12
C THR A 142 -31.36 -9.11 -17.30
N ARG A 143 -30.69 -9.29 -18.43
CA ARG A 143 -31.28 -9.85 -19.66
C ARG A 143 -30.83 -11.28 -19.94
N SER A 144 -30.08 -11.90 -19.02
CA SER A 144 -29.51 -13.24 -19.15
C SER A 144 -28.71 -13.42 -20.44
N ASN A 145 -27.75 -12.52 -20.71
CA ASN A 145 -26.92 -12.54 -21.91
C ASN A 145 -25.41 -12.56 -21.59
N LEU A 146 -24.64 -13.15 -22.50
CA LEU A 146 -23.20 -13.03 -22.62
C LEU A 146 -22.90 -12.16 -23.85
N LEU A 147 -22.09 -11.12 -23.70
CA LEU A 147 -21.63 -10.29 -24.80
C LEU A 147 -20.13 -10.53 -25.00
N ILE A 148 -19.73 -10.87 -26.22
CA ILE A 148 -18.37 -11.33 -26.53
C ILE A 148 -17.80 -10.56 -27.70
N CYS A 149 -16.58 -10.06 -27.53
CA CYS A 149 -15.77 -9.57 -28.62
C CYS A 149 -15.23 -10.76 -29.40
N ASP A 150 -15.78 -11.00 -30.58
CA ASP A 150 -15.33 -12.03 -31.51
C ASP A 150 -14.33 -11.42 -32.49
N TYR A 151 -13.16 -11.06 -31.94
CA TYR A 151 -12.19 -10.14 -32.53
C TYR A 151 -11.83 -10.45 -33.99
N GLN A 152 -11.44 -11.70 -34.32
CA GLN A 152 -11.02 -12.00 -35.69
C GLN A 152 -12.19 -12.12 -36.67
N ASN A 153 -13.41 -12.34 -36.18
CA ASN A 153 -14.62 -12.23 -37.00
C ASN A 153 -15.15 -10.79 -37.06
N ARG A 154 -14.46 -9.83 -36.44
CA ARG A 154 -14.75 -8.39 -36.48
C ARG A 154 -16.19 -8.04 -36.09
N ARG A 155 -16.66 -8.65 -35.00
CA ARG A 155 -18.04 -8.52 -34.54
C ARG A 155 -18.16 -8.66 -33.02
N VAL A 156 -19.23 -8.09 -32.47
CA VAL A 156 -19.70 -8.42 -31.11
C VAL A 156 -20.88 -9.37 -31.22
N VAL A 157 -20.81 -10.48 -30.50
CA VAL A 157 -21.87 -11.49 -30.45
C VAL A 157 -22.55 -11.54 -29.09
N ARG A 158 -23.85 -11.84 -29.11
CA ARG A 158 -24.70 -12.07 -27.94
C ARG A 158 -25.09 -13.54 -27.86
N TRP A 159 -24.77 -14.21 -26.77
CA TRP A 159 -25.33 -15.51 -26.40
C TRP A 159 -26.33 -15.36 -25.26
N ARG A 160 -27.34 -16.22 -25.23
CA ARG A 160 -28.20 -16.36 -24.06
C ARG A 160 -27.45 -17.15 -22.98
N LEU A 161 -27.46 -16.66 -21.75
CA LEU A 161 -26.82 -17.33 -20.63
C LEU A 161 -27.49 -18.69 -20.38
N GLY A 162 -26.69 -19.76 -20.42
CA GLY A 162 -27.17 -21.15 -20.30
C GLY A 162 -27.46 -21.85 -21.63
N ASP A 163 -27.39 -21.13 -22.76
CA ASP A 163 -27.47 -21.70 -24.10
C ASP A 163 -26.15 -21.46 -24.85
N SER A 164 -25.36 -22.51 -24.99
CA SER A 164 -24.06 -22.46 -25.66
C SER A 164 -24.13 -22.74 -27.17
N THR A 165 -25.33 -22.88 -27.74
CA THR A 165 -25.52 -23.38 -29.10
C THR A 165 -25.68 -22.29 -30.15
N TYR A 166 -26.07 -21.08 -29.76
CA TYR A 166 -26.42 -20.02 -30.72
C TYR A 166 -26.03 -18.61 -30.25
N GLY A 167 -25.14 -17.97 -31.00
CA GLY A 167 -24.66 -16.61 -30.82
C GLY A 167 -25.15 -15.71 -31.96
N GLU A 168 -25.77 -14.61 -31.60
CA GLU A 168 -26.29 -13.61 -32.53
C GLU A 168 -25.28 -12.48 -32.72
N THR A 169 -24.99 -12.09 -33.96
CA THR A 169 -24.18 -10.90 -34.23
C THR A 169 -25.01 -9.64 -33.96
N ILE A 170 -24.58 -8.83 -32.99
CA ILE A 170 -25.29 -7.59 -32.60
C ILE A 170 -24.57 -6.33 -33.09
N ILE A 171 -23.25 -6.41 -33.34
CA ILE A 171 -22.44 -5.34 -33.93
C ILE A 171 -21.47 -5.99 -34.92
N SER A 172 -21.34 -5.44 -36.12
CA SER A 172 -20.45 -5.94 -37.18
C SER A 172 -19.44 -4.89 -37.63
N ASN A 173 -18.43 -5.29 -38.39
CA ASN A 173 -17.38 -4.41 -38.94
C ASN A 173 -16.61 -3.62 -37.88
N ILE A 174 -16.34 -4.27 -36.75
CA ILE A 174 -15.64 -3.69 -35.61
C ILE A 174 -14.47 -4.59 -35.19
N ASP A 175 -13.26 -4.05 -35.14
CA ASP A 175 -12.08 -4.77 -34.65
C ASP A 175 -12.06 -4.71 -33.11
N CYS A 176 -13.06 -5.38 -32.51
CA CYS A 176 -13.39 -5.26 -31.10
C CYS A 176 -12.37 -5.97 -30.18
N HIS A 177 -11.91 -5.27 -29.15
CA HIS A 177 -10.95 -5.81 -28.18
C HIS A 177 -11.44 -5.83 -26.74
N GLY A 178 -12.18 -4.82 -26.30
CA GLY A 178 -12.67 -4.67 -24.94
C GLY A 178 -14.13 -4.25 -24.89
N LEU A 179 -14.85 -4.76 -23.90
CA LEU A 179 -16.26 -4.45 -23.64
C LEU A 179 -16.44 -3.86 -22.24
N ALA A 180 -17.31 -2.87 -22.13
CA ALA A 180 -17.86 -2.41 -20.85
C ALA A 180 -19.35 -2.08 -21.00
N MET A 181 -20.12 -2.17 -19.93
CA MET A 181 -21.53 -1.79 -19.92
C MET A 181 -21.77 -0.79 -18.79
N ASP A 182 -22.50 0.29 -19.07
CA ASP A 182 -22.92 1.24 -18.03
C ASP A 182 -24.19 0.76 -17.30
N LYS A 183 -24.55 1.48 -16.22
CA LYS A 183 -25.70 1.13 -15.38
C LYS A 183 -27.04 1.27 -16.11
N GLU A 184 -27.08 2.06 -17.18
CA GLU A 184 -28.24 2.21 -18.05
C GLU A 184 -28.33 1.11 -19.12
N GLY A 185 -27.29 0.26 -19.23
CA GLY A 185 -27.23 -0.87 -20.14
C GLY A 185 -26.66 -0.55 -21.52
N TYR A 186 -26.01 0.60 -21.72
CA TYR A 186 -25.29 0.87 -22.97
C TYR A 186 -23.98 0.11 -23.02
N LEU A 187 -23.66 -0.44 -24.19
CA LEU A 187 -22.44 -1.19 -24.44
C LEU A 187 -21.36 -0.26 -25.00
N TYR A 188 -20.17 -0.28 -24.42
CA TYR A 188 -19.00 0.44 -24.88
C TYR A 188 -18.02 -0.56 -25.46
N VAL A 189 -17.56 -0.29 -26.68
CA VAL A 189 -16.68 -1.21 -27.42
C VAL A 189 -15.47 -0.43 -27.91
N THR A 190 -14.27 -0.95 -27.65
CA THR A 190 -13.03 -0.45 -28.27
C THR A 190 -12.92 -1.01 -29.69
N ASP A 191 -12.64 -0.15 -30.67
CA ASP A 191 -12.23 -0.57 -32.02
C ASP A 191 -10.72 -0.32 -32.17
N TYR A 192 -9.96 -1.41 -32.12
CA TYR A 192 -8.49 -1.36 -32.10
C TYR A 192 -7.91 -0.73 -33.38
N LYS A 193 -8.53 -0.98 -34.54
CA LYS A 193 -8.02 -0.46 -35.82
C LYS A 193 -8.47 0.97 -36.09
N LYS A 194 -9.70 1.33 -35.71
CA LYS A 194 -10.19 2.70 -35.88
C LYS A 194 -9.67 3.66 -34.82
N ASN A 195 -9.05 3.15 -33.75
CA ASN A 195 -8.51 3.94 -32.64
C ASN A 195 -9.59 4.78 -31.95
N GLU A 196 -10.69 4.12 -31.63
CA GLU A 196 -11.87 4.77 -31.04
C GLU A 196 -12.59 3.87 -30.05
N VAL A 197 -13.46 4.49 -29.25
CA VAL A 197 -14.42 3.81 -28.41
C VAL A 197 -15.81 4.34 -28.75
N CYS A 198 -16.72 3.41 -29.05
CA CYS A 198 -18.10 3.71 -29.39
C CYS A 198 -19.05 3.16 -28.32
N LYS A 199 -20.07 3.95 -28.00
CA LYS A 199 -21.20 3.63 -27.12
C LYS A 199 -22.39 3.20 -27.98
N TYR A 200 -22.99 2.06 -27.67
CA TYR A 200 -24.10 1.45 -28.39
C TYR A 200 -25.32 1.28 -27.47
N GLU A 201 -26.49 1.62 -27.99
CA GLU A 201 -27.76 1.28 -27.36
C GLU A 201 -28.13 -0.17 -27.72
N ILE A 202 -28.65 -0.92 -26.75
CA ILE A 202 -29.05 -2.32 -26.99
C ILE A 202 -30.09 -2.38 -28.12
N GLY A 203 -29.81 -3.21 -29.13
CA GLY A 203 -30.68 -3.39 -30.29
C GLY A 203 -30.52 -2.32 -31.37
N LYS A 204 -29.56 -1.39 -31.23
CA LYS A 204 -29.19 -0.42 -32.26
C LYS A 204 -27.77 -0.73 -32.75
N PRO A 205 -27.56 -0.87 -34.08
CA PRO A 205 -26.24 -1.19 -34.62
C PRO A 205 -25.30 0.03 -34.68
N ASP A 206 -25.85 1.25 -34.60
CA ASP A 206 -25.08 2.49 -34.74
C ASP A 206 -24.47 2.92 -33.41
N GLY A 207 -23.15 3.09 -33.43
CA GLY A 207 -22.37 3.53 -32.27
C GLY A 207 -22.21 5.05 -32.22
N ILE A 208 -22.19 5.62 -31.02
CA ILE A 208 -21.87 7.01 -30.75
C ILE A 208 -20.40 7.07 -30.31
N LEU A 209 -19.56 7.83 -31.01
CA LEU A 209 -18.16 8.03 -30.64
C LEU A 209 -18.07 8.72 -29.26
N VAL A 210 -17.32 8.12 -28.33
CA VAL A 210 -17.14 8.65 -26.96
C VAL A 210 -15.69 8.87 -26.55
N ALA A 211 -14.72 8.27 -27.24
CA ALA A 211 -13.29 8.54 -27.07
C ALA A 211 -12.51 8.25 -28.36
N GLY A 212 -11.42 9.00 -28.60
CA GLY A 212 -10.60 8.86 -29.80
C GLY A 212 -11.28 9.36 -31.08
N GLY A 213 -11.11 8.61 -32.18
CA GLY A 213 -11.76 8.90 -33.47
C GLY A 213 -11.11 10.00 -34.33
N ASN A 214 -10.03 10.63 -33.85
CA ASN A 214 -9.26 11.64 -34.61
C ASN A 214 -7.98 11.05 -35.21
N GLY A 215 -8.05 9.78 -35.62
CA GLY A 215 -6.94 9.01 -36.17
C GLY A 215 -5.95 8.51 -35.11
N LYS A 216 -5.05 7.63 -35.55
CA LYS A 216 -3.95 7.07 -34.74
C LYS A 216 -3.00 8.18 -34.25
N GLY A 217 -2.64 8.15 -32.98
CA GLY A 217 -1.59 9.02 -32.43
C GLY A 217 -1.67 9.21 -30.92
N SER A 218 -0.81 10.07 -30.38
CA SER A 218 -0.61 10.27 -28.94
C SER A 218 -1.20 11.58 -28.40
N ARG A 219 -1.90 12.38 -29.22
CA ARG A 219 -2.61 13.57 -28.73
C ARG A 219 -3.76 13.16 -27.79
N LEU A 220 -4.26 14.11 -26.99
CA LEU A 220 -5.33 13.85 -26.01
C LEU A 220 -6.71 13.64 -26.67
N ASP A 221 -6.86 13.94 -27.96
CA ASP A 221 -8.03 13.61 -28.78
C ASP A 221 -7.83 12.37 -29.65
N GLN A 222 -6.71 11.68 -29.51
CA GLN A 222 -6.32 10.50 -30.28
C GLN A 222 -6.06 9.29 -29.37
N LEU A 223 -6.11 8.11 -29.97
CA LEU A 223 -5.72 6.83 -29.39
C LEU A 223 -4.78 6.11 -30.38
N ASP A 224 -4.05 5.11 -29.92
CA ASP A 224 -3.28 4.17 -30.72
C ASP A 224 -3.40 2.77 -30.12
N GLY A 225 -4.16 1.91 -30.81
CA GLY A 225 -4.44 0.55 -30.35
C GLY A 225 -5.20 0.51 -29.00
N PRO A 226 -6.39 1.12 -28.88
CA PRO A 226 -7.16 1.04 -27.64
C PRO A 226 -7.58 -0.40 -27.35
N LEU A 227 -7.11 -0.96 -26.23
CA LEU A 227 -7.27 -2.38 -25.94
C LEU A 227 -8.51 -2.64 -25.08
N TYR A 228 -8.58 -2.06 -23.88
CA TYR A 228 -9.70 -2.22 -22.95
C TYR A 228 -10.36 -0.89 -22.61
N VAL A 229 -11.65 -0.99 -22.26
CA VAL A 229 -12.48 0.12 -21.80
C VAL A 229 -13.07 -0.20 -20.43
N PHE A 230 -13.17 0.82 -19.58
CA PHE A 230 -13.92 0.78 -18.33
C PHE A 230 -14.82 2.02 -18.24
N VAL A 231 -16.05 1.85 -17.78
CA VAL A 231 -16.98 2.96 -17.56
C VAL A 231 -17.12 3.19 -16.06
N GLY A 232 -16.65 4.35 -15.61
CA GLY A 232 -16.70 4.77 -14.22
C GLY A 232 -17.94 5.59 -13.87
N ARG A 233 -17.90 6.22 -12.70
CA ARG A 233 -18.94 7.17 -12.26
C ARG A 233 -19.13 8.29 -13.28
N GLU A 234 -20.35 8.83 -13.33
CA GLU A 234 -20.75 9.90 -14.26
C GLU A 234 -20.53 9.54 -15.75
N ASN A 235 -20.51 8.23 -16.06
CA ASN A 235 -20.25 7.67 -17.37
C ASN A 235 -18.90 8.11 -17.98
N SER A 236 -17.91 8.36 -17.11
CA SER A 236 -16.54 8.61 -17.55
C SER A 236 -15.92 7.35 -18.16
N VAL A 237 -15.30 7.49 -19.33
CA VAL A 237 -14.74 6.39 -20.11
C VAL A 237 -13.23 6.37 -19.91
N TYR A 238 -12.71 5.27 -19.38
CA TYR A 238 -11.27 5.01 -19.24
C TYR A 238 -10.87 4.03 -20.33
N VAL A 239 -9.75 4.28 -20.99
CA VAL A 239 -9.26 3.48 -22.11
C VAL A 239 -7.79 3.16 -21.89
N SER A 240 -7.41 1.88 -21.95
CA SER A 240 -6.01 1.51 -22.10
C SER A 240 -5.56 1.73 -23.53
N ASP A 241 -4.74 2.74 -23.70
CA ASP A 241 -4.19 3.21 -24.97
C ASP A 241 -2.83 2.54 -25.17
N GLU A 242 -2.88 1.28 -25.61
CA GLU A 242 -1.83 0.29 -25.41
C GLU A 242 -0.53 0.66 -26.12
N GLN A 243 -0.59 1.11 -27.38
CA GLN A 243 0.61 1.51 -28.13
C GLN A 243 1.18 2.85 -27.67
N ASN A 244 0.41 3.64 -26.90
CA ASN A 244 0.87 4.88 -26.27
C ASN A 244 1.30 4.68 -24.80
N ASP A 245 1.29 3.44 -24.29
CA ASP A 245 1.74 3.07 -22.95
C ASP A 245 1.10 3.94 -21.84
N ARG A 246 -0.22 4.17 -21.95
CA ARG A 246 -0.99 5.03 -21.03
C ARG A 246 -2.44 4.58 -20.85
N VAL A 247 -3.07 5.09 -19.80
CA VAL A 247 -4.52 5.04 -19.63
C VAL A 247 -5.07 6.46 -19.69
N VAL A 248 -6.11 6.67 -20.49
CA VAL A 248 -6.69 7.99 -20.71
C VAL A 248 -8.18 7.97 -20.34
N LYS A 249 -8.62 9.00 -19.60
CA LYS A 249 -9.99 9.20 -19.13
C LYS A 249 -10.67 10.29 -19.94
N TRP A 250 -11.86 10.01 -20.48
CA TRP A 250 -12.78 10.98 -21.06
C TRP A 250 -13.97 11.19 -20.15
N LYS A 251 -14.30 12.45 -19.86
CA LYS A 251 -15.60 12.80 -19.28
C LYS A 251 -16.64 12.85 -20.39
N THR A 252 -17.89 12.51 -20.06
CA THR A 252 -19.02 12.57 -20.99
C THR A 252 -19.05 13.88 -21.77
N GLY A 253 -19.08 13.80 -23.11
CA GLY A 253 -19.09 14.96 -24.01
C GLY A 253 -17.75 15.67 -24.23
N SER A 254 -16.65 15.22 -23.60
CA SER A 254 -15.33 15.83 -23.79
C SER A 254 -14.71 15.45 -25.14
N LYS A 255 -14.13 16.44 -25.83
CA LYS A 255 -13.39 16.22 -27.09
C LYS A 255 -11.95 15.71 -26.88
N LYS A 256 -11.42 15.85 -25.66
CA LYS A 256 -10.06 15.44 -25.26
C LYS A 256 -10.14 14.67 -23.96
N GLY A 257 -9.29 13.66 -23.83
CA GLY A 257 -9.08 12.91 -22.61
C GLY A 257 -8.00 13.52 -21.73
N VAL A 258 -7.83 12.93 -20.55
CA VAL A 258 -6.78 13.26 -19.59
C VAL A 258 -6.05 11.96 -19.26
N VAL A 259 -4.71 11.99 -19.33
CA VAL A 259 -3.90 10.83 -18.94
C VAL A 259 -4.02 10.64 -17.43
N VAL A 260 -4.42 9.44 -17.01
CA VAL A 260 -4.65 9.09 -15.60
C VAL A 260 -3.72 7.98 -15.08
N ALA A 261 -2.99 7.31 -15.97
CA ALA A 261 -1.90 6.40 -15.63
C ALA A 261 -0.90 6.31 -16.80
N GLY A 262 0.39 6.13 -16.51
CA GLY A 262 1.44 6.04 -17.51
C GLY A 262 1.66 7.34 -18.30
N GLY A 263 1.99 7.20 -19.60
CA GLY A 263 2.18 8.35 -20.51
C GLY A 263 3.55 9.03 -20.41
N ARG A 264 4.54 8.37 -19.80
CA ARG A 264 5.94 8.81 -19.68
C ARG A 264 6.89 7.91 -20.46
N ASN A 265 6.50 7.63 -21.72
CA ASN A 265 7.09 6.59 -22.58
C ASN A 265 6.96 5.18 -22.00
N ARG A 266 7.18 4.20 -22.87
CA ARG A 266 7.28 2.79 -22.48
C ARG A 266 8.37 2.60 -21.43
N GLY A 267 8.07 1.85 -20.38
CA GLY A 267 9.08 1.42 -19.43
C GLY A 267 8.49 0.76 -18.19
N SER A 268 9.36 0.49 -17.21
CA SER A 268 9.00 -0.16 -15.95
C SER A 268 9.11 0.75 -14.72
N GLY A 269 9.32 2.06 -14.94
CA GLY A 269 9.20 3.09 -13.91
C GLY A 269 7.81 3.11 -13.26
N LEU A 270 7.67 3.81 -12.13
CA LEU A 270 6.39 3.90 -11.42
C LEU A 270 5.42 4.85 -12.12
N GLU A 271 5.93 5.77 -12.92
CA GLU A 271 5.23 6.70 -13.80
C GLU A 271 5.03 6.15 -15.22
N GLN A 272 5.55 4.95 -15.50
CA GLN A 272 5.56 4.31 -16.81
C GLN A 272 4.69 3.06 -16.84
N LEU A 273 4.23 2.73 -18.03
CA LEU A 273 3.58 1.46 -18.36
C LEU A 273 4.31 0.84 -19.56
N SER A 274 4.10 -0.45 -19.77
CA SER A 274 4.49 -1.18 -20.98
C SER A 274 3.34 -2.06 -21.40
N GLU A 275 2.68 -1.69 -22.48
CA GLU A 275 1.55 -2.40 -23.07
C GLU A 275 0.41 -2.55 -22.03
N PRO A 276 -0.27 -1.46 -21.62
CA PRO A 276 -1.33 -1.56 -20.62
C PRO A 276 -2.54 -2.36 -21.12
N GLY A 277 -2.90 -3.37 -20.35
CA GLY A 277 -3.97 -4.33 -20.61
C GLY A 277 -5.31 -3.92 -20.01
N LYS A 278 -5.99 -4.90 -19.40
CA LYS A 278 -7.30 -4.69 -18.75
C LYS A 278 -7.18 -3.68 -17.60
N ILE A 279 -8.18 -2.82 -17.49
CA ILE A 279 -8.25 -1.74 -16.50
C ILE A 279 -9.47 -1.92 -15.59
N PHE A 280 -9.33 -1.48 -14.35
CA PHE A 280 -10.40 -1.43 -13.37
C PHE A 280 -10.29 -0.12 -12.59
N VAL A 281 -11.39 0.60 -12.42
CA VAL A 281 -11.40 1.79 -11.57
C VAL A 281 -12.19 1.52 -10.30
N SER A 282 -11.54 1.69 -9.16
CA SER A 282 -12.16 1.43 -7.86
C SER A 282 -13.17 2.52 -7.47
N PRO A 283 -14.04 2.27 -6.48
CA PRO A 283 -14.92 3.28 -5.90
C PRO A 283 -14.24 4.57 -5.41
N TRP A 284 -12.93 4.54 -5.13
CA TRP A 284 -12.06 5.69 -4.75
C TRP A 284 -11.42 6.40 -5.95
N ASN A 285 -11.87 6.11 -7.17
CA ASN A 285 -11.28 6.61 -8.42
C ASN A 285 -9.81 6.20 -8.65
N ALA A 286 -9.32 5.15 -7.99
CA ALA A 286 -8.00 4.62 -8.30
C ALA A 286 -8.05 3.71 -9.54
N VAL A 287 -7.11 3.90 -10.44
CA VAL A 287 -7.00 3.16 -11.70
C VAL A 287 -6.02 2.01 -11.53
N TYR A 288 -6.53 0.80 -11.62
CA TYR A 288 -5.75 -0.43 -11.66
C TYR A 288 -5.51 -0.83 -13.11
N VAL A 289 -4.27 -1.16 -13.43
CA VAL A 289 -3.82 -1.47 -14.79
C VAL A 289 -3.05 -2.78 -14.77
N ALA A 290 -3.45 -3.73 -15.62
CA ALA A 290 -2.61 -4.87 -15.96
C ALA A 290 -1.47 -4.40 -16.87
N ASP A 291 -0.30 -4.12 -16.31
CA ASP A 291 0.90 -3.70 -17.02
C ASP A 291 1.65 -4.94 -17.52
N TRP A 292 1.04 -5.62 -18.50
CA TRP A 292 1.39 -7.01 -18.85
C TRP A 292 2.74 -7.12 -19.56
N GLY A 293 3.21 -6.08 -20.26
CA GLY A 293 4.59 -6.04 -20.77
C GLY A 293 5.65 -6.05 -19.66
N ASN A 294 5.26 -5.66 -18.45
CA ASN A 294 6.10 -5.63 -17.25
C ASN A 294 5.78 -6.72 -16.23
N ASP A 295 4.92 -7.70 -16.56
CA ASP A 295 4.49 -8.79 -15.66
C ASP A 295 3.96 -8.30 -14.29
N ARG A 296 3.22 -7.18 -14.27
CA ARG A 296 2.74 -6.58 -13.02
C ARG A 296 1.34 -5.98 -13.12
N ILE A 297 0.72 -5.77 -11.97
CA ILE A 297 -0.48 -4.94 -11.80
C ILE A 297 -0.04 -3.65 -11.11
N MET A 298 -0.44 -2.53 -11.67
CA MET A 298 -0.17 -1.20 -11.13
C MET A 298 -1.47 -0.55 -10.65
N SER A 299 -1.36 0.32 -9.64
CA SER A 299 -2.46 1.18 -9.19
C SER A 299 -2.02 2.64 -9.19
N TRP A 300 -2.90 3.50 -9.70
CA TRP A 300 -2.81 4.96 -9.63
C TRP A 300 -3.98 5.49 -8.81
N PRO A 301 -3.75 5.96 -7.58
CA PRO A 301 -4.72 6.76 -6.84
C PRO A 301 -5.14 8.00 -7.64
N GLN A 302 -6.30 8.56 -7.31
CA GLN A 302 -6.79 9.76 -7.99
C GLN A 302 -5.76 10.91 -7.89
N GLU A 303 -5.49 11.58 -9.02
CA GLU A 303 -4.51 12.67 -9.14
C GLU A 303 -3.05 12.29 -8.85
N ALA A 304 -2.72 11.00 -8.71
CA ALA A 304 -1.34 10.56 -8.50
C ALA A 304 -0.48 10.77 -9.75
N THR A 305 0.75 11.28 -9.56
CA THR A 305 1.72 11.48 -10.65
C THR A 305 2.52 10.22 -10.98
N HIS A 306 2.51 9.23 -10.10
CA HIS A 306 3.12 7.92 -10.28
C HIS A 306 2.21 6.84 -9.67
N GLY A 307 2.32 5.62 -10.18
CA GLY A 307 1.64 4.45 -9.68
C GLY A 307 2.46 3.75 -8.61
N HIS A 308 1.96 2.61 -8.16
CA HIS A 308 2.70 1.67 -7.36
C HIS A 308 2.34 0.24 -7.78
N VAL A 309 3.28 -0.67 -7.57
CA VAL A 309 3.10 -2.09 -7.90
C VAL A 309 2.20 -2.74 -6.87
N VAL A 310 1.09 -3.31 -7.35
CA VAL A 310 0.06 -3.98 -6.57
C VAL A 310 0.39 -5.48 -6.45
N VAL A 311 0.76 -6.10 -7.59
CA VAL A 311 1.20 -7.50 -7.72
C VAL A 311 2.26 -7.58 -8.82
N GLY A 312 3.26 -8.46 -8.66
CA GLY A 312 4.26 -8.74 -9.67
C GLY A 312 5.57 -7.99 -9.42
N LYS A 313 6.58 -8.24 -10.26
CA LYS A 313 7.88 -7.58 -10.17
C LYS A 313 8.02 -6.66 -11.37
N SER A 314 8.41 -5.40 -11.17
CA SER A 314 8.88 -4.57 -12.27
C SER A 314 10.06 -5.31 -12.93
N ARG A 315 9.95 -5.65 -14.23
CA ARG A 315 11.12 -6.08 -14.98
C ARG A 315 12.17 -5.00 -14.83
N ARG A 316 13.30 -5.34 -14.20
CA ARG A 316 14.42 -4.40 -14.05
C ARG A 316 14.74 -3.90 -15.46
N PRO A 317 14.86 -2.58 -15.69
CA PRO A 317 15.56 -2.10 -16.86
C PRO A 317 16.93 -2.81 -16.89
N LYS A 318 17.49 -3.07 -18.08
CA LYS A 318 18.94 -3.24 -18.16
C LYS A 318 19.54 -1.89 -17.72
N VAL A 319 19.85 -1.78 -16.43
CA VAL A 319 20.39 -0.57 -15.83
C VAL A 319 21.86 -0.50 -16.20
N ASP A 320 22.19 0.39 -17.13
CA ASP A 320 23.40 1.19 -17.02
C ASP A 320 23.29 2.00 -15.72
N GLY A 321 24.27 1.80 -14.83
CA GLY A 321 24.19 2.16 -13.41
C GLY A 321 23.82 3.61 -13.13
N THR A 322 22.55 3.88 -12.81
CA THR A 322 22.13 4.96 -11.89
C THR A 322 20.70 4.73 -11.33
N LEU A 323 20.65 4.02 -10.19
CA LEU A 323 19.86 4.26 -8.97
C LEU A 323 18.32 4.44 -9.02
N SER A 324 17.63 3.39 -8.53
CA SER A 324 16.22 3.36 -8.15
C SER A 324 15.98 3.87 -6.71
N GLY A 325 14.97 4.74 -6.55
CA GLY A 325 14.61 5.44 -5.31
C GLY A 325 13.92 4.60 -4.24
N LEU A 326 14.68 4.27 -3.21
CA LEU A 326 14.39 4.45 -1.78
C LEU A 326 15.76 4.30 -1.10
N ARG A 327 16.45 5.42 -0.87
CA ARG A 327 17.74 5.39 -0.17
C ARG A 327 17.48 5.49 1.33
N GLU A 328 17.48 4.35 1.99
CA GLU A 328 17.47 4.27 3.45
C GLU A 328 18.94 4.39 3.90
N VAL A 329 19.29 5.38 4.72
CA VAL A 329 20.57 5.40 5.45
C VAL A 329 20.24 5.29 6.93
N LEU A 330 20.75 4.24 7.58
CA LEU A 330 20.57 4.03 9.01
C LEU A 330 21.74 4.62 9.76
N LYS A 331 21.52 5.79 10.32
CA LYS A 331 22.46 6.39 11.24
C LYS A 331 22.29 5.78 12.62
N VAL A 332 23.41 5.42 13.25
CA VAL A 332 23.45 4.90 14.60
C VAL A 332 24.16 5.90 15.50
N GLU A 333 23.61 6.20 16.66
CA GLU A 333 24.16 7.20 17.59
C GLU A 333 23.96 6.79 19.04
N GLY A 334 24.87 7.24 19.90
CA GLY A 334 24.76 7.11 21.34
C GLY A 334 26.08 6.69 21.99
N ILE A 335 25.97 6.19 23.22
CA ILE A 335 27.07 5.53 23.92
C ILE A 335 27.52 4.31 23.09
N LYS A 336 28.85 4.13 22.92
CA LYS A 336 29.49 3.02 22.18
C LYS A 336 28.90 2.81 20.77
N THR A 337 28.97 3.83 19.92
CA THR A 337 28.34 3.81 18.59
C THR A 337 28.78 2.67 17.68
N SER A 338 30.04 2.23 17.73
CA SER A 338 30.52 1.07 16.95
C SER A 338 29.84 -0.23 17.37
N THR A 339 29.61 -0.42 18.68
CA THR A 339 28.85 -1.53 19.24
C THR A 339 27.39 -1.49 18.79
N ARG A 340 26.77 -0.31 18.77
CA ARG A 340 25.40 -0.14 18.26
C ARG A 340 25.33 -0.42 16.76
N ALA A 341 26.31 0.05 15.99
CA ALA A 341 26.42 -0.22 14.56
C ALA A 341 26.55 -1.73 14.30
N GLN A 342 27.25 -2.46 15.16
CA GLN A 342 27.36 -3.92 15.07
C GLN A 342 26.02 -4.62 15.34
N ILE A 343 25.25 -4.18 16.33
CA ILE A 343 23.89 -4.67 16.57
C ILE A 343 23.02 -4.42 15.33
N THR A 344 23.04 -3.20 14.79
CA THR A 344 22.32 -2.83 13.57
C THR A 344 22.74 -3.69 12.38
N ALA A 345 24.04 -3.91 12.18
CA ALA A 345 24.59 -4.73 11.12
C ALA A 345 24.10 -6.18 11.21
N LYS A 346 24.15 -6.79 12.40
CA LYS A 346 23.63 -8.14 12.61
C LYS A 346 22.12 -8.20 12.36
N THR A 347 21.37 -7.20 12.79
CA THR A 347 19.94 -7.11 12.49
C THR A 347 19.70 -7.05 10.98
N LEU A 348 20.34 -6.14 10.25
CA LEU A 348 20.20 -6.00 8.81
C LEU A 348 20.58 -7.28 8.06
N ALA A 349 21.64 -7.96 8.48
CA ALA A 349 22.05 -9.25 7.91
C ALA A 349 20.96 -10.33 8.07
N ILE A 350 20.30 -10.39 9.23
CA ILE A 350 19.18 -11.32 9.47
C ILE A 350 17.99 -11.01 8.56
N PHE A 351 17.74 -9.72 8.30
CA PHE A 351 16.75 -9.23 7.33
C PHE A 351 17.22 -9.29 5.86
N GLY A 352 18.47 -9.67 5.58
CA GLY A 352 19.04 -9.67 4.23
C GLY A 352 19.13 -8.29 3.57
N ARG A 353 19.18 -7.22 4.36
CA ARG A 353 19.14 -5.81 3.92
C ARG A 353 20.54 -5.17 3.90
N PHE A 354 21.44 -5.74 3.12
CA PHE A 354 22.80 -5.20 2.90
C PHE A 354 22.80 -3.92 2.05
N ASP A 355 21.68 -3.66 1.35
CA ASP A 355 21.46 -2.46 0.54
C ASP A 355 21.28 -1.18 1.36
N ILE A 356 21.04 -1.29 2.67
CA ILE A 356 20.90 -0.15 3.58
C ILE A 356 22.28 0.19 4.17
N PRO A 357 22.86 1.37 3.90
CA PRO A 357 24.09 1.80 4.53
C PRO A 357 23.90 2.08 6.02
N ILE A 358 24.88 1.67 6.82
CA ILE A 358 25.01 2.04 8.23
C ILE A 358 25.95 3.23 8.34
N ALA A 359 25.50 4.31 8.98
CA ALA A 359 26.31 5.49 9.21
C ALA A 359 26.62 5.65 10.71
N ILE A 360 27.89 5.60 11.07
CA ILE A 360 28.35 5.58 12.46
C ILE A 360 28.42 7.02 12.98
N GLY A 361 27.51 7.38 13.90
CA GLY A 361 27.48 8.70 14.54
C GLY A 361 28.54 8.86 15.64
N GLN A 362 28.58 10.06 16.23
CA GLN A 362 29.50 10.35 17.32
C GLN A 362 29.26 9.47 18.54
N ASN A 363 30.33 9.12 19.25
CA ASN A 363 30.23 8.38 20.51
C ASN A 363 29.98 9.36 21.66
N THR A 364 28.82 9.27 22.30
CA THR A 364 28.38 10.22 23.33
C THR A 364 28.57 9.71 24.77
N GLY A 365 29.24 8.58 24.97
CA GLY A 365 29.63 8.13 26.31
C GLY A 365 30.29 6.75 26.38
N THR A 366 30.45 6.22 27.58
CA THR A 366 31.28 5.02 27.84
C THR A 366 30.55 3.86 28.52
N ARG A 367 29.26 4.01 28.86
CA ARG A 367 28.44 2.97 29.50
C ARG A 367 28.38 1.69 28.65
N ASP A 368 28.34 0.54 29.30
CA ASP A 368 28.15 -0.73 28.59
C ASP A 368 26.74 -0.82 27.98
N ILE A 369 26.67 -1.48 26.82
CA ILE A 369 25.43 -1.83 26.13
C ILE A 369 25.24 -3.32 26.30
N PHE A 370 24.20 -3.71 27.02
CA PHE A 370 23.97 -5.11 27.38
C PHE A 370 23.58 -5.96 26.17
N GLU A 371 22.87 -5.37 25.22
CA GLU A 371 22.46 -5.98 23.95
C GLU A 371 23.65 -6.33 23.04
N TYR A 372 24.87 -5.85 23.34
CA TYR A 372 26.06 -6.28 22.63
C TYR A 372 26.32 -7.78 22.76
N GLU A 373 25.95 -8.40 23.89
CA GLU A 373 26.09 -9.84 24.09
C GLU A 373 25.41 -10.63 22.98
N TRP A 374 24.28 -10.12 22.48
CA TRP A 374 23.57 -10.71 21.33
C TRP A 374 24.37 -10.60 20.04
N ALA A 375 25.05 -9.48 19.80
CA ALA A 375 25.73 -9.20 18.53
C ALA A 375 27.22 -9.59 18.49
N GLN A 376 27.79 -10.06 19.59
CA GLN A 376 29.23 -10.32 19.73
C GLN A 376 29.83 -11.26 18.66
N ASN A 377 29.02 -12.13 18.08
CA ASN A 377 29.44 -13.10 17.06
C ASN A 377 29.31 -12.61 15.61
N TYR A 378 28.96 -11.34 15.39
CA TYR A 378 28.82 -10.76 14.06
C TYR A 378 29.48 -9.38 14.03
N THR A 379 30.46 -9.16 13.16
CA THR A 379 31.26 -7.92 13.13
C THR A 379 30.86 -7.00 11.98
N LEU A 380 31.25 -5.72 12.08
CA LEU A 380 31.11 -4.76 10.97
C LEU A 380 31.89 -5.20 9.71
N ASP A 381 33.09 -5.77 9.90
CA ASP A 381 33.87 -6.36 8.80
C ASP A 381 33.11 -7.49 8.10
N GLN A 382 32.39 -8.32 8.86
CA GLN A 382 31.59 -9.39 8.28
C GLN A 382 30.42 -8.81 7.49
N PHE A 383 29.75 -7.77 8.00
CA PHE A 383 28.68 -7.09 7.27
C PHE A 383 29.15 -6.51 5.95
N GLN A 384 30.34 -5.89 5.91
CA GLN A 384 30.93 -5.39 4.67
C GLN A 384 31.30 -6.52 3.70
N LYS A 385 31.85 -7.64 4.20
CA LYS A 385 32.13 -8.83 3.39
C LYS A 385 30.87 -9.43 2.76
N ASP A 386 29.74 -9.34 3.47
CA ASP A 386 28.43 -9.80 2.99
C ASP A 386 27.77 -8.81 2.01
N GLY A 387 28.43 -7.70 1.68
CA GLY A 387 27.98 -6.69 0.71
C GLY A 387 27.34 -5.45 1.33
N GLY A 388 27.39 -5.30 2.66
CA GLY A 388 26.90 -4.13 3.39
C GLY A 388 27.76 -2.89 3.22
N ILE A 389 27.16 -1.71 3.37
CA ILE A 389 27.84 -0.41 3.27
C ILE A 389 27.96 0.22 4.66
N ILE A 390 29.15 0.74 5.00
CA ILE A 390 29.40 1.45 6.25
C ILE A 390 30.00 2.83 5.93
N TYR A 391 29.42 3.88 6.53
CA TYR A 391 29.97 5.21 6.58
C TYR A 391 30.52 5.47 7.98
N GLU A 392 31.83 5.72 8.07
CA GLU A 392 32.50 6.01 9.34
C GLU A 392 32.12 7.38 9.94
N ASN A 393 31.70 8.33 9.09
CA ASN A 393 31.16 9.62 9.53
C ASN A 393 29.65 9.71 9.26
N GLY A 394 28.86 9.44 10.30
CA GLY A 394 27.41 9.45 10.23
C GLY A 394 26.76 10.82 10.06
N GLU A 395 27.40 11.89 10.53
CA GLU A 395 26.89 13.26 10.36
C GLU A 395 27.06 13.73 8.92
N ASP A 396 28.24 13.49 8.32
CA ASP A 396 28.47 13.79 6.90
C ASP A 396 27.55 12.97 6.00
N ALA A 397 27.35 11.67 6.31
CA ALA A 397 26.44 10.82 5.56
C ALA A 397 25.00 11.36 5.61
N LEU A 398 24.52 11.76 6.80
CA LEU A 398 23.19 12.33 6.97
C LEU A 398 23.05 13.69 6.27
N LEU A 399 24.04 14.58 6.41
CA LEU A 399 24.09 15.88 5.73
C LEU A 399 24.02 15.71 4.22
N ASN A 400 24.85 14.82 3.66
CA ASN A 400 24.89 14.55 2.22
C ASN A 400 23.56 14.02 1.68
N GLU A 401 22.84 13.20 2.43
CA GLU A 401 21.50 12.76 2.02
C GLU A 401 20.46 13.87 2.13
N MET A 402 20.45 14.63 3.24
CA MET A 402 19.50 15.74 3.43
C MET A 402 19.70 16.87 2.41
N GLN A 403 20.93 17.10 1.94
CA GLN A 403 21.24 18.09 0.91
C GLN A 403 20.63 17.78 -0.46
N LYS A 404 20.18 16.53 -0.69
CA LYS A 404 19.52 16.13 -1.95
C LYS A 404 18.03 16.46 -1.96
N ALA A 405 17.46 16.92 -0.85
CA ALA A 405 16.04 17.22 -0.73
C ALA A 405 15.63 18.35 -1.67
N ASN A 406 14.54 18.14 -2.42
CA ASN A 406 13.99 19.14 -3.33
C ASN A 406 12.51 18.82 -3.62
N LEU A 407 11.87 19.59 -4.51
CA LEU A 407 10.45 19.38 -4.88
C LEU A 407 10.17 17.96 -5.41
N ASP A 408 11.11 17.37 -6.14
CA ASP A 408 11.00 16.04 -6.73
C ASP A 408 11.49 14.94 -5.77
N ASN A 409 12.10 15.31 -4.63
CA ASN A 409 12.71 14.39 -3.69
C ASN A 409 12.44 14.82 -2.24
N ILE A 410 11.24 14.48 -1.75
CA ILE A 410 10.81 14.74 -0.37
C ILE A 410 11.38 13.65 0.55
N TYR A 411 12.12 14.05 1.59
CA TYR A 411 12.73 13.13 2.54
C TYR A 411 11.91 12.99 3.81
N ASN A 412 11.80 11.77 4.33
CA ASN A 412 11.35 11.52 5.70
C ASN A 412 12.57 11.22 6.57
N VAL A 413 12.76 12.00 7.63
CA VAL A 413 13.76 11.77 8.67
C VAL A 413 13.03 11.22 9.89
N ILE A 414 13.48 10.07 10.40
CA ILE A 414 12.95 9.45 11.61
C ILE A 414 14.05 9.49 12.67
N GLU A 415 13.83 10.22 13.75
CA GLU A 415 14.76 10.33 14.87
C GLU A 415 14.18 9.62 16.11
N ILE A 416 14.88 8.62 16.60
CA ILE A 416 14.51 7.80 17.76
C ILE A 416 15.70 7.65 18.72
N SER A 417 16.53 8.69 18.78
CA SER A 417 17.76 8.77 19.55
C SER A 417 17.93 10.20 20.07
N PRO A 418 18.89 10.46 20.97
CA PRO A 418 19.23 11.83 21.35
C PRO A 418 19.41 12.74 20.15
N SER A 419 18.91 13.96 20.25
CA SER A 419 18.84 14.93 19.13
C SER A 419 20.18 15.48 18.65
N THR A 420 21.30 15.00 19.20
CA THR A 420 22.65 15.54 19.01
C THR A 420 23.04 15.63 17.54
N SER A 421 23.09 14.53 16.80
CA SER A 421 23.61 14.61 15.43
C SER A 421 22.68 15.30 14.45
N LEU A 422 21.36 15.18 14.56
CA LEU A 422 20.47 15.96 13.69
C LEU A 422 20.63 17.45 14.00
N GLY A 423 20.75 17.81 15.28
CA GLY A 423 21.10 19.16 15.69
C GLY A 423 22.43 19.65 15.11
N HIS A 424 23.47 18.81 15.07
CA HIS A 424 24.74 19.14 14.42
C HIS A 424 24.61 19.30 12.90
N VAL A 425 23.93 18.38 12.21
CA VAL A 425 23.70 18.46 10.76
C VAL A 425 22.94 19.74 10.39
N LEU A 426 21.97 20.16 11.20
CA LEU A 426 21.24 21.41 11.00
C LEU A 426 22.09 22.68 11.14
N GLN A 427 23.30 22.61 11.71
CA GLN A 427 24.23 23.75 11.71
C GLN A 427 24.83 24.00 10.32
N HIS A 428 24.88 22.95 9.48
CA HIS A 428 25.54 22.98 8.17
C HIS A 428 24.56 22.82 7.00
N LEU A 429 23.33 22.36 7.26
CA LEU A 429 22.30 22.22 6.24
C LEU A 429 21.74 23.59 5.82
N ASN A 430 21.51 23.78 4.51
CA ASN A 430 20.75 24.92 4.03
C ASN A 430 19.29 24.84 4.57
N PRO A 431 18.83 25.80 5.38
CA PRO A 431 17.52 25.74 6.02
C PRO A 431 16.35 25.74 5.01
N GLU A 432 16.56 26.25 3.79
CA GLU A 432 15.55 26.22 2.73
C GLU A 432 15.18 24.81 2.29
N LEU A 433 16.04 23.82 2.54
CA LEU A 433 15.77 22.42 2.20
C LEU A 433 14.74 21.79 3.14
N LEU A 434 14.54 22.34 4.34
CA LEU A 434 13.63 21.79 5.34
C LEU A 434 12.17 21.78 4.88
N LYS A 435 11.78 22.63 3.93
CA LYS A 435 10.45 22.59 3.27
C LYS A 435 10.22 21.34 2.41
N TYR A 436 11.26 20.55 2.19
CA TYR A 436 11.22 19.26 1.50
C TYR A 436 11.54 18.08 2.43
N ILE A 437 11.70 18.33 3.73
CA ILE A 437 12.05 17.30 4.72
C ILE A 437 10.96 17.23 5.79
N ARG A 438 10.39 16.03 5.95
CA ARG A 438 9.42 15.69 6.98
C ARG A 438 10.15 15.00 8.13
N LEU A 439 9.99 15.51 9.34
CA LEU A 439 10.58 14.96 10.54
C LEU A 439 9.53 14.20 11.36
N PHE A 440 9.88 13.00 11.81
CA PHE A 440 9.13 12.20 12.77
C PHE A 440 10.06 11.83 13.93
N ILE A 441 9.76 12.28 15.14
CA ILE A 441 10.66 12.08 16.29
C ILE A 441 9.93 11.43 17.47
N MET A 442 10.62 10.51 18.15
CA MET A 442 10.25 10.10 19.52
C MET A 442 11.04 10.99 20.48
N ALA A 443 10.36 11.97 21.08
CA ALA A 443 11.00 12.89 22.01
C ALA A 443 9.95 13.66 22.83
N GLY A 444 10.42 14.25 23.93
CA GLY A 444 9.65 15.24 24.67
C GLY A 444 8.46 14.67 25.45
N SER A 445 7.86 15.56 26.22
CA SER A 445 6.78 15.29 27.16
C SER A 445 6.01 16.59 27.36
N VAL A 446 4.75 16.64 26.92
CA VAL A 446 3.99 17.90 26.82
C VAL A 446 3.06 18.08 28.02
N TYR A 447 2.24 17.08 28.31
CA TYR A 447 1.28 17.05 29.43
C TYR A 447 1.65 15.98 30.45
N TYR A 448 2.13 14.80 30.01
CA TYR A 448 2.44 13.66 30.87
C TYR A 448 3.91 13.24 30.79
N GLY A 449 4.46 12.86 31.94
CA GLY A 449 5.84 12.42 32.10
C GLY A 449 6.00 10.90 32.12
N TYR A 450 7.21 10.45 32.49
CA TYR A 450 7.48 9.04 32.73
C TYR A 450 6.55 8.45 33.78
N ASP A 451 6.31 7.14 33.71
CA ASP A 451 5.47 6.38 34.64
C ASP A 451 4.06 6.95 34.82
N ASN A 452 3.49 7.50 33.73
CA ASN A 452 2.17 8.12 33.71
C ASN A 452 2.04 9.28 34.72
N SER A 453 3.15 9.96 34.99
CA SER A 453 3.16 11.19 35.79
C SER A 453 2.24 12.24 35.16
N SER A 454 1.38 12.85 35.97
CA SER A 454 0.54 13.99 35.57
C SER A 454 1.32 15.30 35.36
N GLN A 455 2.64 15.25 35.53
CA GLN A 455 3.55 16.34 35.24
C GLN A 455 4.52 15.94 34.13
N PRO A 456 4.80 16.85 33.17
CA PRO A 456 5.79 16.62 32.14
C PRO A 456 7.17 16.29 32.71
N SER A 457 7.96 15.55 31.96
CA SER A 457 9.33 15.15 32.31
C SER A 457 10.34 15.75 31.35
N LYS A 458 11.59 15.84 31.82
CA LYS A 458 12.75 16.02 30.94
C LYS A 458 12.99 14.70 30.24
N GLU A 459 12.37 14.54 29.08
CA GLU A 459 12.49 13.32 28.28
C GLU A 459 13.95 13.15 27.81
N TYR A 460 14.44 11.91 27.83
CA TYR A 460 15.83 11.55 27.63
C TYR A 460 16.44 12.07 26.30
N ASN A 461 15.75 11.89 25.17
CA ASN A 461 16.27 12.32 23.86
C ASN A 461 16.43 13.84 23.77
N ILE A 462 15.56 14.61 24.44
CA ILE A 462 15.69 16.07 24.60
C ILE A 462 16.79 16.44 25.61
N TYR A 463 16.76 15.84 26.80
CA TYR A 463 17.61 16.23 27.92
C TYR A 463 19.10 15.93 27.68
N THR A 464 19.40 14.90 26.89
CA THR A 464 20.77 14.49 26.55
C THR A 464 21.53 15.59 25.83
N ASP A 465 20.87 16.36 24.95
CA ASP A 465 21.45 17.52 24.29
C ASP A 465 20.38 18.58 24.00
N ILE A 466 20.17 19.43 25.01
CA ILE A 466 19.18 20.49 25.00
C ILE A 466 19.42 21.46 23.83
N SER A 467 20.68 21.75 23.50
CA SER A 467 21.02 22.73 22.47
C SER A 467 20.63 22.25 21.07
N SER A 468 20.89 20.98 20.79
CA SER A 468 20.50 20.32 19.55
C SER A 468 18.99 20.15 19.44
N ALA A 469 18.34 19.74 20.53
CA ALA A 469 16.88 19.67 20.60
C ALA A 469 16.22 21.04 20.35
N GLN A 470 16.73 22.12 20.95
CA GLN A 470 16.27 23.49 20.68
C GLN A 470 16.39 23.86 19.22
N ARG A 471 17.49 23.49 18.56
CA ARG A 471 17.68 23.76 17.12
C ARG A 471 16.65 23.03 16.26
N ILE A 472 16.38 21.76 16.55
CA ILE A 472 15.36 20.97 15.84
C ILE A 472 13.98 21.58 16.03
N PHE A 473 13.59 21.92 17.27
CA PHE A 473 12.28 22.48 17.57
C PHE A 473 12.07 23.89 17.00
N ASN A 474 13.14 24.66 16.81
CA ASN A 474 13.08 25.98 16.20
C ASN A 474 13.13 25.96 14.66
N SER A 475 13.34 24.79 14.05
CA SER A 475 13.48 24.62 12.59
C SER A 475 12.11 24.48 11.89
N SER A 476 12.03 24.93 10.63
CA SER A 476 10.77 24.97 9.86
C SER A 476 10.68 23.79 8.89
N TRP A 477 10.28 22.63 9.40
CA TRP A 477 10.12 21.39 8.64
C TRP A 477 8.89 21.42 7.73
N ALA A 478 8.94 20.68 6.62
CA ALA A 478 7.79 20.45 5.73
C ALA A 478 6.62 19.80 6.50
N TYR A 479 6.97 18.93 7.43
CA TYR A 479 6.07 18.35 8.43
C TYR A 479 6.89 17.99 9.66
N PHE A 480 6.36 18.25 10.85
CA PHE A 480 6.99 17.85 12.10
C PHE A 480 5.99 17.03 12.93
N GLY A 481 6.20 15.71 12.97
CA GLY A 481 5.44 14.76 13.78
C GLY A 481 6.18 14.40 15.06
N LEU A 482 5.55 14.62 16.21
CA LEU A 482 6.10 14.33 17.53
C LEU A 482 5.33 13.19 18.20
N ALA A 483 6.07 12.15 18.60
CA ALA A 483 5.61 11.08 19.49
C ALA A 483 6.18 11.31 20.91
N PRO A 484 5.46 12.03 21.78
CA PRO A 484 5.92 12.35 23.13
C PRO A 484 5.52 11.28 24.16
N LEU A 485 6.06 11.41 25.37
CA LEU A 485 5.69 10.57 26.52
C LEU A 485 4.19 10.51 26.78
N ASP A 486 3.43 11.54 26.39
CA ASP A 486 1.97 11.59 26.48
C ASP A 486 1.27 10.37 25.87
N THR A 487 1.85 9.75 24.84
CA THR A 487 1.27 8.58 24.17
C THR A 487 2.21 7.40 24.14
N THR A 488 3.52 7.61 24.07
CA THR A 488 4.48 6.51 23.96
C THR A 488 4.53 5.61 25.20
N ILE A 489 4.21 6.13 26.39
CA ILE A 489 4.22 5.33 27.64
C ILE A 489 3.22 4.17 27.62
N PHE A 490 2.20 4.22 26.77
CA PHE A 490 1.19 3.18 26.64
C PHE A 490 1.58 2.09 25.62
N MET A 491 2.68 2.28 24.88
CA MET A 491 3.13 1.36 23.82
C MET A 491 3.68 0.06 24.40
N GLN A 492 2.80 -0.86 24.77
CA GLN A 492 3.13 -2.18 25.33
C GLN A 492 2.26 -3.27 24.70
N PHE A 493 2.81 -4.46 24.42
CA PHE A 493 2.07 -5.62 23.94
C PHE A 493 2.05 -6.69 25.03
N TYR A 494 0.87 -7.21 25.35
CA TYR A 494 0.69 -8.22 26.40
C TYR A 494 -0.58 -9.04 26.11
N GLY A 495 -0.85 -10.05 26.93
CA GLY A 495 -2.03 -10.92 26.75
C GLY A 495 -2.01 -11.66 25.42
N SER A 496 -3.18 -11.83 24.79
CA SER A 496 -3.33 -12.66 23.58
C SER A 496 -2.46 -12.20 22.40
N LEU A 497 -2.17 -10.89 22.30
CA LEU A 497 -1.28 -10.37 21.27
C LEU A 497 0.17 -10.85 21.49
N TRP A 498 0.66 -10.73 22.72
CA TRP A 498 1.99 -11.19 23.07
C TRP A 498 2.09 -12.71 23.00
N GLU A 499 1.09 -13.45 23.49
CA GLU A 499 1.04 -14.91 23.38
C GLU A 499 1.14 -15.37 21.92
N LYS A 500 0.41 -14.70 21.02
CA LYS A 500 0.50 -14.94 19.58
C LYS A 500 1.90 -14.63 19.06
N PHE A 501 2.47 -13.47 19.39
CA PHE A 501 3.85 -13.11 18.99
C PHE A 501 4.86 -14.17 19.44
N TYR A 502 4.84 -14.46 20.74
CA TYR A 502 5.74 -15.36 21.42
C TYR A 502 5.64 -16.80 20.91
N SER A 503 4.47 -17.22 20.41
CA SER A 503 4.29 -18.54 19.79
C SER A 503 5.20 -18.76 18.55
N TYR A 504 5.57 -17.69 17.83
CA TYR A 504 6.44 -17.76 16.66
C TYR A 504 7.94 -17.73 16.97
N ARG A 505 8.35 -17.61 18.24
CA ARG A 505 9.76 -17.43 18.65
C ARG A 505 10.73 -18.51 18.15
N ASN A 506 10.23 -19.72 17.95
CA ASN A 506 11.02 -20.86 17.45
C ASN A 506 10.82 -21.14 15.95
N GLN A 507 9.92 -20.39 15.29
CA GLN A 507 9.48 -20.63 13.91
C GLN A 507 9.80 -19.47 12.97
N ASN A 508 10.05 -18.27 13.51
CA ASN A 508 10.33 -17.06 12.76
C ASN A 508 11.57 -16.36 13.33
N LYS A 509 12.63 -16.26 12.52
CA LYS A 509 13.92 -15.66 12.91
C LYS A 509 13.83 -14.18 13.31
N TYR A 510 12.84 -13.43 12.81
CA TYR A 510 12.63 -12.02 13.17
C TYR A 510 11.97 -11.88 14.53
N VAL A 511 10.98 -12.73 14.80
CA VAL A 511 10.37 -12.83 16.12
C VAL A 511 11.40 -13.29 17.15
N GLN A 512 12.22 -14.28 16.80
CA GLN A 512 13.32 -14.75 17.65
C GLN A 512 14.29 -13.62 17.98
N LEU A 513 14.75 -12.86 16.97
CA LEU A 513 15.63 -11.70 17.16
C LEU A 513 15.08 -10.69 18.16
N ILE A 514 13.79 -10.36 18.06
CA ILE A 514 13.15 -9.37 18.93
C ILE A 514 13.07 -9.90 20.37
N ILE A 515 12.68 -11.17 20.54
CA ILE A 515 12.58 -11.79 21.86
C ILE A 515 13.94 -11.95 22.51
N ASP A 516 14.97 -12.37 21.77
CA ASP A 516 16.33 -12.52 22.27
C ASP A 516 16.89 -11.17 22.74
N SER A 517 16.76 -10.13 21.90
CA SER A 517 17.19 -8.77 22.24
C SER A 517 16.46 -8.24 23.46
N TYR A 518 15.14 -8.46 23.54
CA TYR A 518 14.33 -8.02 24.67
C TYR A 518 14.68 -8.76 25.97
N THR A 519 14.94 -10.07 25.89
CA THR A 519 15.30 -10.90 27.04
C THR A 519 16.63 -10.45 27.65
N ILE A 520 17.61 -10.10 26.81
CA ILE A 520 18.90 -9.58 27.27
C ILE A 520 18.73 -8.23 27.97
N TRP A 521 17.97 -7.31 27.36
CA TRP A 521 17.66 -6.02 27.99
C TRP A 521 16.95 -6.19 29.34
N TYR A 522 15.95 -7.07 29.40
CA TYR A 522 15.18 -7.34 30.61
C TYR A 522 16.07 -7.86 31.75
N ASN A 523 16.91 -8.85 31.45
CA ASN A 523 17.81 -9.49 32.42
C ASN A 523 18.88 -8.54 32.96
N ASN A 524 19.35 -7.60 32.14
CA ASN A 524 20.41 -6.65 32.49
C ASN A 524 19.90 -5.34 33.13
N GLY A 525 18.77 -5.42 33.83
CA GLY A 525 18.24 -4.32 34.63
C GLY A 525 17.04 -3.61 34.02
N GLY A 526 16.62 -3.97 32.79
CA GLY A 526 15.34 -3.57 32.24
C GLY A 526 14.20 -3.81 33.22
N LYS A 527 14.17 -4.98 33.89
CA LYS A 527 13.18 -5.33 34.94
C LYS A 527 13.02 -4.33 36.11
N HIS A 528 13.94 -3.37 36.27
CA HIS A 528 13.93 -2.39 37.36
C HIS A 528 13.43 -0.99 36.96
N TYR A 529 13.14 -0.75 35.67
CA TYR A 529 12.68 0.56 35.19
C TYR A 529 11.14 0.71 35.23
N GLY A 530 10.60 1.78 35.82
CA GLY A 530 9.22 2.26 35.61
C GLY A 530 8.08 1.23 35.57
N ALA A 531 7.14 1.41 34.62
CA ALA A 531 5.96 0.57 34.35
C ALA A 531 6.24 -0.91 33.96
N LEU A 532 7.46 -1.41 34.18
CA LEU A 532 7.90 -2.78 33.84
C LEU A 532 7.65 -3.79 34.95
N LYS A 533 7.20 -3.35 36.13
CA LYS A 533 6.93 -4.24 37.27
C LYS A 533 6.04 -5.46 36.98
N PRO A 534 5.04 -5.41 36.07
CA PRO A 534 4.18 -6.56 35.81
C PRO A 534 4.57 -7.41 34.59
N PHE A 535 5.51 -6.95 33.75
CA PHE A 535 5.80 -7.58 32.46
C PHE A 535 7.21 -8.18 32.38
N SER A 536 7.30 -9.34 31.73
CA SER A 536 8.52 -10.09 31.45
C SER A 536 8.42 -10.72 30.05
N PRO A 537 9.53 -11.19 29.44
CA PRO A 537 9.50 -11.88 28.15
C PRO A 537 8.47 -13.02 28.05
N GLU A 538 8.06 -13.59 29.18
CA GLU A 538 7.05 -14.64 29.26
C GLU A 538 5.60 -14.14 29.16
N ASN A 539 5.31 -12.87 29.44
CA ASN A 539 3.93 -12.37 29.54
C ASN A 539 3.65 -10.99 28.86
N GLY A 540 4.67 -10.27 28.40
CA GLY A 540 4.50 -9.00 27.67
C GLY A 540 5.80 -8.23 27.40
N THR A 541 5.70 -7.17 26.59
CA THR A 541 6.81 -6.26 26.31
C THR A 541 6.97 -5.19 27.39
N SER A 542 8.13 -4.54 27.37
CA SER A 542 8.33 -3.23 27.96
C SER A 542 7.59 -2.14 27.17
N ILE A 543 7.72 -0.89 27.63
CA ILE A 543 7.33 0.28 26.84
C ILE A 543 8.25 0.39 25.62
N MET A 544 7.64 0.37 24.44
CA MET A 544 8.30 0.53 23.13
C MET A 544 8.14 1.96 22.64
N TYR A 545 8.90 2.88 23.24
CA TYR A 545 8.81 4.31 22.97
C TYR A 545 8.94 4.65 21.47
N ASP A 546 9.99 4.12 20.85
CA ASP A 546 10.39 4.47 19.47
C ASP A 546 9.41 3.98 18.40
N VAL A 547 8.64 2.93 18.70
CA VAL A 547 7.71 2.31 17.73
C VAL A 547 6.67 3.30 17.25
N LEU A 548 6.23 4.22 18.11
CA LEU A 548 5.22 5.20 17.72
C LEU A 548 5.76 6.19 16.69
N ALA A 549 6.99 6.69 16.82
CA ALA A 549 7.56 7.61 15.83
C ALA A 549 7.71 6.95 14.45
N VAL A 550 8.13 5.68 14.42
CA VAL A 550 8.19 4.89 13.18
C VAL A 550 6.79 4.68 12.59
N PHE A 551 5.80 4.39 13.45
CA PHE A 551 4.40 4.26 13.03
C PHE A 551 3.84 5.54 12.44
N LEU A 552 4.09 6.70 13.06
CA LEU A 552 3.65 8.00 12.56
C LEU A 552 4.27 8.30 11.18
N ALA A 553 5.56 8.02 11.02
CA ALA A 553 6.25 8.23 9.75
C ALA A 553 5.65 7.40 8.62
N ALA A 554 5.33 6.13 8.91
CA ALA A 554 4.79 5.22 7.91
C ALA A 554 3.32 5.45 7.59
N SER A 555 2.55 5.90 8.58
CA SER A 555 1.12 6.17 8.43
C SER A 555 0.83 7.57 7.87
N TYR A 556 1.85 8.42 7.66
CA TYR A 556 1.66 9.75 7.10
C TYR A 556 1.10 9.72 5.65
N PRO A 557 0.13 10.60 5.29
CA PRO A 557 -0.48 11.67 6.12
C PRO A 557 -1.69 11.21 6.97
N SER A 558 -2.07 9.94 6.90
CA SER A 558 -3.32 9.40 7.45
C SER A 558 -3.10 8.57 8.72
N VAL A 559 -2.92 9.25 9.86
CA VAL A 559 -2.83 8.58 11.17
C VAL A 559 -4.21 8.55 11.83
N SER A 560 -5.07 7.59 11.47
CA SER A 560 -6.43 7.49 12.00
C SER A 560 -6.52 7.00 13.45
N THR A 561 -5.43 6.51 14.04
CA THR A 561 -5.44 5.95 15.40
C THR A 561 -5.06 6.95 16.47
N MET A 562 -4.51 8.10 16.07
CA MET A 562 -4.02 9.14 16.98
C MET A 562 -4.88 10.40 16.90
N ILE A 563 -5.05 11.05 18.04
CA ILE A 563 -5.49 12.44 18.12
C ILE A 563 -4.22 13.29 18.01
N ASN A 564 -4.05 13.92 16.85
CA ASN A 564 -2.95 14.84 16.59
C ASN A 564 -3.38 16.28 16.84
N GLN A 565 -2.58 17.04 17.58
CA GLN A 565 -2.78 18.46 17.81
C GLN A 565 -1.58 19.24 17.29
N GLN A 566 -1.83 20.31 16.57
CA GLN A 566 -0.78 21.25 16.21
C GLN A 566 -0.55 22.21 17.38
N LEU A 567 0.60 22.07 18.06
CA LEU A 567 0.94 22.85 19.25
C LEU A 567 2.19 23.70 19.00
N PRO A 568 2.23 24.97 19.47
CA PRO A 568 3.42 25.80 19.39
C PRO A 568 4.40 25.40 20.51
N LEU A 569 5.41 24.58 20.20
CA LEU A 569 6.32 24.02 21.21
C LEU A 569 7.69 24.71 21.20
N ILE A 570 8.30 24.77 22.38
CA ILE A 570 9.71 25.09 22.60
C ILE A 570 10.39 24.02 23.46
N VAL A 571 11.71 23.93 23.37
CA VAL A 571 12.55 23.22 24.36
C VAL A 571 13.16 24.26 25.31
N THR A 572 12.85 24.17 26.60
CA THR A 572 13.38 25.10 27.60
C THR A 572 14.85 24.85 27.88
N SER A 573 15.54 25.86 28.43
CA SER A 573 16.97 25.76 28.78
C SER A 573 17.29 24.65 29.79
N ASP A 574 16.29 24.19 30.54
CA ASP A 574 16.40 23.10 31.50
C ASP A 574 15.87 21.75 30.96
N GLY A 575 15.49 21.66 29.68
CA GLY A 575 15.22 20.41 28.98
C GLY A 575 13.76 19.93 28.98
N PHE A 576 12.79 20.81 29.22
CA PHE A 576 11.37 20.49 29.06
C PHE A 576 10.85 20.89 27.67
N THR A 577 9.93 20.09 27.14
CA THR A 577 9.12 20.47 25.97
C THR A 577 7.86 21.19 26.46
N LYS A 578 7.71 22.48 26.13
CA LYS A 578 6.59 23.30 26.63
C LYS A 578 5.84 24.01 25.52
N ILE A 579 4.53 24.13 25.71
CA ILE A 579 3.68 24.99 24.88
C ILE A 579 4.04 26.45 25.16
N ASN A 580 4.39 27.19 24.12
CA ASN A 580 4.66 28.62 24.18
C ASN A 580 4.10 29.31 22.94
N SER A 581 2.99 30.04 23.09
CA SER A 581 2.30 30.71 21.98
C SER A 581 3.07 31.88 21.36
N THR A 582 4.09 32.40 22.04
CA THR A 582 4.86 33.57 21.58
C THR A 582 6.06 33.17 20.72
N PHE A 583 6.78 32.13 21.14
CA PHE A 583 8.05 31.73 20.52
C PHE A 583 8.02 30.32 19.92
N GLY A 584 7.02 29.51 20.27
CA GLY A 584 6.93 28.11 19.84
C GLY A 584 6.62 27.97 18.35
N LYS A 585 7.26 26.99 17.72
CA LYS A 585 6.97 26.59 16.34
C LYS A 585 5.86 25.54 16.32
N PRO A 586 5.02 25.52 15.28
CA PRO A 586 3.95 24.53 15.18
C PRO A 586 4.53 23.12 15.01
N VAL A 587 4.17 22.22 15.90
CA VAL A 587 4.53 20.80 15.89
C VAL A 587 3.25 19.97 15.91
N ASN A 588 3.16 18.94 15.07
CA ASN A 588 2.02 18.01 15.08
C ASN A 588 2.29 16.93 16.14
N VAL A 589 1.66 17.07 17.29
CA VAL A 589 1.89 16.25 18.47
C VAL A 589 0.81 15.18 18.56
N SER A 590 1.20 13.91 18.66
CA SER A 590 0.30 12.82 18.97
C SER A 590 0.02 12.78 20.47
N VAL A 591 -1.04 13.47 20.90
CA VAL A 591 -1.34 13.73 22.33
C VAL A 591 -2.24 12.68 22.98
N ALA A 592 -2.97 11.90 22.19
CA ALA A 592 -3.83 10.82 22.68
C ALA A 592 -4.13 9.81 21.56
N PHE A 593 -4.68 8.66 21.94
CA PHE A 593 -5.28 7.71 21.01
C PHE A 593 -6.75 8.05 20.74
N GLN A 594 -7.30 7.67 19.59
CA GLN A 594 -8.72 7.91 19.30
C GLN A 594 -9.67 7.09 20.18
N THR A 595 -9.23 5.93 20.67
CA THR A 595 -10.02 5.12 21.61
C THR A 595 -9.90 5.68 23.02
N LYS A 596 -10.99 5.62 23.80
CA LYS A 596 -10.98 6.01 25.22
C LYS A 596 -10.04 5.14 26.06
N ASP A 597 -9.80 3.91 25.62
CA ASP A 597 -8.83 3.00 26.22
C ASP A 597 -7.53 3.03 25.38
N PRO A 598 -6.43 3.62 25.87
CA PRO A 598 -5.16 3.68 25.14
C PRO A 598 -4.56 2.29 24.92
N TYR A 599 -4.88 1.31 25.77
CA TYR A 599 -4.37 -0.06 25.65
C TYR A 599 -4.95 -0.79 24.45
N ILE A 600 -6.22 -0.51 24.09
CA ILE A 600 -6.82 -1.06 22.86
C ILE A 600 -6.07 -0.54 21.64
N SER A 601 -5.78 0.76 21.58
CA SER A 601 -5.04 1.36 20.47
C SER A 601 -3.59 0.89 20.38
N THR A 602 -2.95 0.54 21.50
CA THR A 602 -1.57 0.04 21.50
C THR A 602 -1.51 -1.43 21.13
N GLN A 603 -2.47 -2.27 21.56
CA GLN A 603 -2.62 -3.62 21.02
C GLN A 603 -2.87 -3.59 19.51
N PHE A 604 -3.65 -2.61 19.07
CA PHE A 604 -3.94 -2.39 17.67
C PHE A 604 -2.69 -2.02 16.83
N ILE A 605 -1.87 -1.07 17.31
CA ILE A 605 -0.55 -0.79 16.69
C ILE A 605 0.35 -2.03 16.81
N GLY A 606 0.22 -2.80 17.88
CA GLY A 606 0.98 -4.03 18.06
C GLY A 606 0.63 -5.14 17.10
N ILE A 607 -0.64 -5.33 16.76
CA ILE A 607 -1.07 -6.21 15.67
C ILE A 607 -0.42 -5.75 14.36
N THR A 608 -0.35 -4.44 14.14
CA THR A 608 0.29 -3.85 12.97
C THR A 608 1.76 -4.21 12.87
N VAL A 609 2.48 -4.02 13.97
CA VAL A 609 3.90 -4.35 14.07
C VAL A 609 4.12 -5.85 13.93
N LEU A 610 3.29 -6.66 14.60
CA LEU A 610 3.36 -8.12 14.63
C LEU A 610 3.12 -8.76 13.26
N GLU A 611 2.10 -8.30 12.53
CA GLU A 611 1.84 -8.75 11.16
C GLU A 611 3.02 -8.40 10.24
N SER A 612 3.63 -7.21 10.39
CA SER A 612 4.83 -6.85 9.62
C SER A 612 5.98 -7.82 9.87
N ILE A 613 6.21 -8.20 11.12
CA ILE A 613 7.34 -9.05 11.52
C ILE A 613 7.12 -10.51 11.09
N ILE A 614 5.92 -11.05 11.34
CA ILE A 614 5.61 -12.46 11.03
C ILE A 614 5.51 -12.67 9.52
N MET A 615 5.00 -11.68 8.78
CA MET A 615 4.80 -11.77 7.33
C MET A 615 6.01 -11.29 6.52
N SER A 616 7.08 -10.83 7.18
CA SER A 616 8.35 -10.53 6.51
C SER A 616 8.96 -11.84 5.95
N PRO A 617 9.34 -11.90 4.66
CA PRO A 617 9.89 -13.10 4.03
C PRO A 617 11.13 -13.67 4.72
#